data_AF-A0A534XDK7-F1
#
_entry.id   AF-A0A534XDK7-F1
#
_cell.length_a   1.000
_cell.length_b   1.000
_cell.length_c   1.000
_cell.angle_alpha   90.00
_cell.angle_beta   90.00
_cell.angle_gamma   90.00
#
_symmetry.space_group_name_H-M   'P 1'
#
loop_
_entity.id
_entity.type
_entity.pdbx_description
1 polymer ?
#
loop_
_entity_poly.entity_id
_entity_poly.type
_entity_poly.pdbx_seq_one_letter_code
_entity_poly.pdbx_strand_id
1 'polypeptide(L)'
;MRSSVLLAETLLALGVFAAPYSAAARCRLQVKLAGGSALTRQARCVDGDPACDSDSKPDSTCDFQASLCFSTDAVTACDQADLLGMSIPSAPGLGGLPNLFEKFKTSATPGTLCTDAATVAVPTNGKKKGQVVMKVLATHGSQRFAFVCQRPKGPKPLKGATFAKDIQKKIFDSTCATTFCHGAGAASGGLDLSDGAAYANLVGVLATNEAAKAANLQRVLPNDPADSFLLLKLEGTLAAGQGVPMPLVGGPLPASAIDTIRRWIAAGAPETAPF
;
A
#
# COMPACT_ATOMS: atom_id res chain seq x y z
N MET A 1 -88.61 -46.50 9.95
CA MET A 1 -88.27 -46.91 11.33
C MET A 1 -86.86 -47.47 11.31
N ARG A 2 -85.94 -46.92 12.14
CA ARG A 2 -84.76 -47.54 12.80
C ARG A 2 -83.75 -48.31 11.90
N SER A 3 -82.43 -48.22 12.01
CA SER A 3 -81.50 -47.75 13.03
C SER A 3 -80.09 -47.63 12.43
N SER A 4 -79.26 -46.88 13.13
CA SER A 4 -77.80 -46.69 13.01
C SER A 4 -76.97 -47.98 12.86
N VAL A 5 -75.72 -47.87 12.38
CA VAL A 5 -74.46 -48.04 13.15
C VAL A 5 -73.26 -47.72 12.24
N LEU A 6 -72.32 -46.92 12.77
CA LEU A 6 -71.00 -46.61 12.21
C LEU A 6 -70.07 -47.83 12.22
N LEU A 7 -69.22 -47.97 11.20
CA LEU A 7 -67.84 -48.43 11.39
C LEU A 7 -66.91 -47.66 10.45
N ALA A 8 -65.92 -47.02 11.07
CA ALA A 8 -64.81 -46.35 10.42
C ALA A 8 -63.71 -47.38 10.17
N GLU A 9 -63.22 -47.47 8.94
CA GLU A 9 -61.97 -48.16 8.62
C GLU A 9 -60.95 -47.18 8.05
N THR A 10 -59.78 -47.26 8.65
CA THR A 10 -58.61 -46.40 8.56
C THR A 10 -57.81 -46.69 7.28
N LEU A 11 -57.73 -45.72 6.36
CA LEU A 11 -56.74 -45.71 5.29
C LEU A 11 -55.36 -45.33 5.86
N LEU A 12 -54.44 -46.30 5.94
CA LEU A 12 -53.01 -46.05 6.09
C LEU A 12 -52.48 -45.43 4.78
N ALA A 13 -52.42 -44.10 4.73
CA ALA A 13 -51.67 -43.40 3.70
C ALA A 13 -50.17 -43.46 4.04
N LEU A 14 -49.39 -44.21 3.24
CA LEU A 14 -47.93 -44.08 3.19
C LEU A 14 -47.59 -42.67 2.68
N GLY A 15 -47.46 -41.72 3.60
CA GLY A 15 -46.87 -40.42 3.33
C GLY A 15 -45.39 -40.60 3.04
N VAL A 16 -45.02 -40.54 1.76
CA VAL A 16 -43.65 -40.22 1.38
C VAL A 16 -43.41 -38.78 1.86
N PHE A 17 -42.79 -38.65 3.04
CA PHE A 17 -42.23 -37.38 3.46
C PHE A 17 -41.09 -37.05 2.49
N ALA A 18 -41.41 -36.30 1.45
CA ALA A 18 -40.41 -35.49 0.77
C ALA A 18 -39.87 -34.53 1.83
N ALA A 19 -38.69 -34.84 2.38
CA ALA A 19 -37.96 -33.93 3.23
C ALA A 19 -37.91 -32.57 2.51
N PRO A 20 -38.17 -31.45 3.19
CA PRO A 20 -37.94 -30.15 2.59
C PRO A 20 -36.46 -30.15 2.18
N TYR A 21 -36.20 -29.95 0.88
CA TYR A 21 -34.87 -29.62 0.39
C TYR A 21 -34.46 -28.33 1.13
N SER A 22 -33.84 -28.48 2.31
CA SER A 22 -33.09 -27.40 2.92
C SER A 22 -32.09 -26.96 1.87
N ALA A 23 -32.18 -25.71 1.43
CA ALA A 23 -31.13 -25.11 0.62
C ALA A 23 -29.83 -25.29 1.39
N ALA A 24 -28.99 -26.24 0.97
CA ALA A 24 -27.75 -26.56 1.65
C ALA A 24 -26.95 -25.26 1.86
N ALA A 25 -26.48 -25.03 3.08
CA ALA A 25 -25.72 -23.84 3.41
C ALA A 25 -24.46 -23.82 2.53
N ARG A 26 -24.42 -22.91 1.55
CA ARG A 26 -23.41 -22.94 0.49
C ARG A 26 -22.04 -22.61 1.06
N CYS A 27 -21.06 -23.47 0.80
CA CYS A 27 -19.68 -23.20 1.17
C CYS A 27 -19.19 -21.90 0.52
N ARG A 28 -18.84 -20.89 1.34
CA ARG A 28 -18.30 -19.62 0.88
C ARG A 28 -16.79 -19.60 1.11
N LEU A 29 -16.06 -19.35 0.03
CA LEU A 29 -14.63 -19.06 0.09
C LEU A 29 -14.40 -17.58 0.41
N GLN A 30 -13.51 -17.33 1.38
CA GLN A 30 -12.94 -16.04 1.71
C GLN A 30 -11.42 -16.15 1.67
N VAL A 31 -10.75 -15.16 1.04
CA VAL A 31 -9.29 -15.09 1.06
C VAL A 31 -8.88 -14.23 2.25
N LYS A 32 -8.13 -14.80 3.18
CA LYS A 32 -7.57 -14.10 4.34
C LYS A 32 -6.11 -13.76 4.07
N LEU A 33 -5.72 -12.51 4.28
CA LEU A 33 -4.32 -12.09 4.22
C LEU A 33 -3.68 -12.06 5.60
N ALA A 34 -2.36 -12.20 5.65
CA ALA A 34 -1.57 -11.76 6.79
C ALA A 34 -1.91 -10.28 7.09
N GLY A 35 -2.11 -9.95 8.38
CA GLY A 35 -2.66 -8.65 8.79
C GLY A 35 -4.18 -8.65 9.04
N GLY A 36 -4.87 -9.79 8.85
CA GLY A 36 -6.25 -10.01 9.32
C GLY A 36 -7.35 -9.52 8.38
N SER A 37 -6.99 -8.94 7.23
CA SER A 37 -7.96 -8.51 6.23
C SER A 37 -8.46 -9.71 5.41
N ALA A 38 -9.76 -10.00 5.50
CA ALA A 38 -10.45 -10.90 4.59
C ALA A 38 -10.97 -10.10 3.38
N LEU A 39 -10.65 -10.53 2.16
CA LEU A 39 -11.14 -9.89 0.94
C LEU A 39 -12.24 -10.70 0.26
N THR A 40 -13.23 -9.97 -0.22
CA THR A 40 -14.37 -10.51 -0.98
C THR A 40 -14.13 -10.48 -2.50
N ARG A 41 -13.26 -9.59 -3.00
CA ARG A 41 -12.99 -9.45 -4.45
C ARG A 41 -11.56 -9.04 -4.80
N GLN A 42 -10.92 -8.17 -4.02
CA GLN A 42 -9.60 -7.64 -4.36
C GLN A 42 -8.77 -7.24 -3.14
N ALA A 43 -7.49 -7.56 -3.17
CA ALA A 43 -6.44 -7.06 -2.30
C ALA A 43 -5.61 -6.01 -3.04
N ARG A 44 -5.23 -4.94 -2.35
CA ARG A 44 -4.31 -3.92 -2.87
C ARG A 44 -3.16 -3.75 -1.90
N CYS A 45 -1.95 -3.73 -2.44
CA CYS A 45 -0.75 -3.46 -1.69
C CYS A 45 0.11 -2.44 -2.42
N VAL A 46 0.89 -1.69 -1.66
CA VAL A 46 1.98 -0.87 -2.18
C VAL A 46 3.27 -1.66 -1.95
N ASP A 47 4.08 -1.79 -2.99
CA ASP A 47 5.38 -2.48 -2.95
C ASP A 47 6.29 -1.85 -1.87
N GLY A 48 6.75 -2.68 -0.94
CA GLY A 48 7.45 -2.30 0.29
C GLY A 48 6.58 -1.93 1.50
N ASP A 49 5.25 -2.06 1.44
CA ASP A 49 4.36 -1.79 2.59
C ASP A 49 4.32 -3.00 3.54
N PRO A 50 4.86 -2.89 4.78
CA PRO A 50 4.93 -4.01 5.72
C PRO A 50 3.55 -4.54 6.17
N ALA A 51 2.46 -3.80 5.93
CA ALA A 51 1.13 -4.25 6.28
C ALA A 51 0.59 -5.34 5.33
N CYS A 52 1.11 -5.43 4.11
CA CYS A 52 0.58 -6.32 3.06
C CYS A 52 1.65 -6.99 2.19
N ASP A 53 2.90 -6.52 2.29
CA ASP A 53 4.05 -7.02 1.56
C ASP A 53 5.00 -7.74 2.51
N SER A 54 5.07 -9.06 2.35
CA SER A 54 5.71 -9.94 3.35
C SER A 54 7.22 -9.73 3.47
N ASP A 55 7.88 -9.21 2.44
CA ASP A 55 9.31 -8.92 2.48
C ASP A 55 9.62 -7.45 2.82
N SER A 56 8.61 -6.58 2.76
CA SER A 56 8.69 -5.14 3.04
C SER A 56 9.76 -4.41 2.23
N LYS A 57 10.12 -4.92 1.04
CA LYS A 57 11.13 -4.29 0.17
C LYS A 57 10.45 -3.65 -1.03
N PRO A 58 10.92 -2.47 -1.48
CA PRO A 58 10.46 -1.87 -2.72
C PRO A 58 11.15 -2.54 -3.93
N ASP A 59 10.94 -3.84 -4.11
CA ASP A 59 11.62 -4.68 -5.11
C ASP A 59 10.83 -4.85 -6.42
N SER A 60 9.70 -4.13 -6.54
CA SER A 60 8.76 -4.18 -7.67
C SER A 60 7.85 -5.42 -7.70
N THR A 61 7.82 -6.20 -6.62
CA THR A 61 6.92 -7.33 -6.40
C THR A 61 6.26 -7.17 -5.03
N CYS A 62 4.94 -7.41 -4.94
CA CYS A 62 4.29 -7.50 -3.64
C CYS A 62 4.05 -8.97 -3.30
N ASP A 63 4.53 -9.41 -2.16
CA ASP A 63 4.39 -10.77 -1.64
C ASP A 63 3.24 -10.86 -0.64
N PHE A 64 2.06 -11.24 -1.14
CA PHE A 64 0.88 -11.42 -0.30
C PHE A 64 0.88 -12.80 0.34
N GLN A 65 0.85 -12.87 1.68
CA GLN A 65 0.59 -14.11 2.40
C GLN A 65 -0.91 -14.36 2.50
N ALA A 66 -1.42 -15.33 1.74
CA ALA A 66 -2.85 -15.61 1.60
C ALA A 66 -3.22 -17.02 2.07
N SER A 67 -4.28 -17.12 2.88
CA SER A 67 -4.95 -18.35 3.28
C SER A 67 -6.36 -18.40 2.69
N LEU A 68 -6.80 -19.59 2.28
CA LEU A 68 -8.17 -19.81 1.79
C LEU A 68 -9.01 -20.30 2.96
N CYS A 69 -10.00 -19.51 3.35
CA CYS A 69 -10.91 -19.82 4.45
C CYS A 69 -12.31 -20.13 3.92
N PHE A 70 -12.95 -21.15 4.48
CA PHE A 70 -14.23 -21.66 4.03
C PHE A 70 -15.24 -21.60 5.19
N SER A 71 -16.42 -21.06 4.96
CA SER A 71 -17.49 -21.02 5.96
C SER A 71 -18.86 -21.26 5.34
N THR A 72 -19.80 -21.76 6.15
CA THR A 72 -21.23 -21.83 5.81
C THR A 72 -22.03 -20.89 6.74
N ASP A 73 -23.27 -20.56 6.39
CA ASP A 73 -24.12 -19.66 7.18
C ASP A 73 -24.54 -20.22 8.57
N ALA A 74 -24.22 -21.48 8.88
CA ALA A 74 -24.63 -22.14 10.13
C ALA A 74 -23.58 -23.06 10.80
N VAL A 75 -22.50 -23.47 10.10
CA VAL A 75 -21.50 -24.44 10.61
C VAL A 75 -20.07 -23.99 10.29
N THR A 76 -19.13 -24.28 11.21
CA THR A 76 -17.68 -24.09 11.06
C THR A 76 -17.00 -25.05 10.05
N ALA A 77 -17.76 -25.67 9.15
CA ALA A 77 -17.24 -26.63 8.18
C ALA A 77 -18.10 -26.68 6.92
N CYS A 78 -17.47 -26.84 5.76
CA CYS A 78 -18.16 -27.08 4.49
C CYS A 78 -18.38 -28.57 4.27
N ASP A 79 -19.46 -28.92 3.56
CA ASP A 79 -19.68 -30.29 3.09
C ASP A 79 -18.56 -30.72 2.14
N GLN A 80 -18.15 -31.99 2.22
CA GLN A 80 -17.04 -32.50 1.44
C GLN A 80 -17.37 -32.55 -0.07
N ALA A 81 -18.63 -32.76 -0.47
CA ALA A 81 -19.03 -32.70 -1.87
C ALA A 81 -18.92 -31.28 -2.44
N ASP A 82 -19.26 -30.25 -1.63
CA ASP A 82 -19.10 -28.85 -2.01
C ASP A 82 -17.63 -28.47 -2.20
N LEU A 83 -16.74 -28.93 -1.30
CA LEU A 83 -15.30 -28.69 -1.40
C LEU A 83 -14.67 -29.42 -2.61
N LEU A 84 -15.10 -30.65 -2.89
CA LEU A 84 -14.63 -31.43 -4.04
C LEU A 84 -15.13 -30.84 -5.38
N GLY A 85 -16.28 -30.18 -5.38
CA GLY A 85 -16.82 -29.47 -6.55
C GLY A 85 -16.11 -28.15 -6.88
N MET A 86 -15.20 -27.69 -6.02
CA MET A 86 -14.42 -26.47 -6.25
C MET A 86 -13.05 -26.76 -6.86
N SER A 87 -12.54 -25.88 -7.72
CA SER A 87 -11.17 -25.94 -8.24
C SER A 87 -10.57 -24.56 -8.42
N ILE A 88 -9.25 -24.48 -8.24
CA ILE A 88 -8.46 -23.26 -8.46
C ILE A 88 -7.42 -23.59 -9.52
N PRO A 89 -7.62 -23.19 -10.79
CA PRO A 89 -6.63 -23.40 -11.83
C PRO A 89 -5.32 -22.70 -11.49
N SER A 90 -4.20 -23.35 -11.78
CA SER A 90 -2.89 -22.73 -11.67
C SER A 90 -2.77 -21.53 -12.61
N ALA A 91 -2.20 -20.44 -12.10
CA ALA A 91 -1.87 -19.26 -12.88
C ALA A 91 -0.54 -18.66 -12.36
N PRO A 92 0.25 -17.99 -13.23
CA PRO A 92 1.47 -17.31 -12.81
C PRO A 92 1.21 -16.37 -11.63
N GLY A 93 2.08 -16.41 -10.62
CA GLY A 93 2.01 -15.57 -9.43
C GLY A 93 1.08 -16.07 -8.32
N LEU A 94 0.22 -17.08 -8.53
CA LEU A 94 -0.60 -17.68 -7.46
C LEU A 94 0.20 -18.55 -6.47
N GLY A 95 1.49 -18.77 -6.75
CA GLY A 95 2.36 -19.58 -5.91
C GLY A 95 1.83 -20.99 -5.68
N GLY A 96 1.92 -21.46 -4.44
CA GLY A 96 1.47 -22.79 -4.01
C GLY A 96 -0.03 -22.90 -3.70
N LEU A 97 -0.82 -21.83 -3.85
CA LEU A 97 -2.25 -21.82 -3.45
C LEU A 97 -3.09 -22.95 -4.08
N PRO A 98 -3.02 -23.22 -5.40
CA PRO A 98 -3.75 -24.35 -5.99
C PRO A 98 -3.39 -25.69 -5.33
N ASN A 99 -2.10 -25.94 -5.08
CA ASN A 99 -1.63 -27.18 -4.50
C ASN A 99 -2.02 -27.31 -3.01
N LEU A 100 -2.00 -26.20 -2.26
CA LEU A 100 -2.49 -26.16 -0.89
C LEU A 100 -3.99 -26.45 -0.83
N PHE A 101 -4.76 -25.93 -1.79
CA PHE A 101 -6.19 -26.19 -1.85
C PHE A 101 -6.50 -27.66 -2.12
N GLU A 102 -5.81 -28.30 -3.08
CA GLU A 102 -6.00 -29.74 -3.34
C GLU A 102 -5.61 -30.60 -2.12
N LYS A 103 -4.54 -30.24 -1.40
CA LYS A 103 -4.20 -30.90 -0.13
C LYS A 103 -5.29 -30.69 0.92
N PHE A 104 -5.77 -29.46 1.07
CA PHE A 104 -6.81 -29.10 2.03
C PHE A 104 -8.09 -29.90 1.82
N LYS A 105 -8.53 -30.15 0.59
CA LYS A 105 -9.70 -30.99 0.31
C LYS A 105 -9.60 -32.38 0.93
N THR A 106 -8.39 -32.94 1.00
CA THR A 106 -8.16 -34.28 1.56
C THR A 106 -7.96 -34.28 3.08
N SER A 107 -7.62 -33.13 3.67
CA SER A 107 -7.31 -32.98 5.10
C SER A 107 -8.34 -32.14 5.87
N ALA A 108 -9.39 -31.64 5.22
CA ALA A 108 -10.40 -30.80 5.83
C ALA A 108 -11.19 -31.62 6.88
N THR A 109 -11.19 -31.15 8.13
CA THR A 109 -12.00 -31.71 9.22
C THR A 109 -13.06 -30.70 9.66
N PRO A 110 -14.14 -31.12 10.35
CA PRO A 110 -15.20 -30.22 10.82
C PRO A 110 -14.81 -29.04 11.76
N GLY A 111 -13.52 -28.76 11.98
CA GLY A 111 -13.02 -27.57 12.68
C GLY A 111 -11.89 -26.82 11.95
N THR A 112 -11.40 -27.33 10.81
CA THR A 112 -10.33 -26.67 10.03
C THR A 112 -10.94 -25.74 8.99
N LEU A 113 -11.01 -24.46 9.31
CA LEU A 113 -11.68 -23.44 8.50
C LEU A 113 -10.80 -22.85 7.40
N CYS A 114 -9.47 -22.91 7.52
CA CYS A 114 -8.54 -22.24 6.60
C CYS A 114 -7.36 -23.14 6.21
N THR A 115 -6.82 -22.92 5.02
CA THR A 115 -5.54 -23.48 4.60
C THR A 115 -4.37 -22.79 5.31
N ASP A 116 -3.19 -23.43 5.27
CA ASP A 116 -1.93 -22.72 5.47
C ASP A 116 -1.80 -21.54 4.51
N ALA A 117 -1.02 -20.54 4.90
CA ALA A 117 -0.74 -19.39 4.05
C ALA A 117 0.24 -19.77 2.94
N ALA A 118 -0.03 -19.32 1.72
CA ALA A 118 0.93 -19.32 0.62
C ALA A 118 1.20 -17.90 0.13
N THR A 119 2.41 -17.70 -0.39
CA THR A 119 2.83 -16.45 -0.99
C THR A 119 2.27 -16.33 -2.40
N VAL A 120 1.55 -15.24 -2.65
CA VAL A 120 1.11 -14.80 -3.97
C VAL A 120 1.99 -13.63 -4.38
N ALA A 121 2.98 -13.91 -5.23
CA ALA A 121 3.90 -12.91 -5.75
C ALA A 121 3.25 -12.13 -6.90
N VAL A 122 3.10 -10.82 -6.73
CA VAL A 122 2.45 -9.94 -7.72
C VAL A 122 3.48 -8.95 -8.28
N PRO A 123 4.16 -9.30 -9.39
CA PRO A 123 5.11 -8.39 -10.01
C PRO A 123 4.40 -7.19 -10.63
N THR A 124 4.98 -6.01 -10.47
CA THR A 124 4.56 -4.80 -11.20
C THR A 124 5.05 -4.85 -12.65
N ASN A 125 4.40 -4.08 -13.54
CA ASN A 125 4.83 -3.96 -14.94
C ASN A 125 5.49 -2.60 -15.17
N GLY A 126 6.75 -2.50 -14.77
CA GLY A 126 7.53 -1.27 -14.81
C GLY A 126 6.87 -0.14 -14.00
N LYS A 127 6.26 0.83 -14.70
CA LYS A 127 5.55 1.95 -14.07
C LYS A 127 4.06 1.67 -13.77
N LYS A 128 3.53 0.53 -14.20
CA LYS A 128 2.12 0.16 -14.06
C LYS A 128 1.93 -0.81 -12.89
N LYS A 129 0.74 -0.74 -12.28
CA LYS A 129 0.30 -1.73 -11.28
C LYS A 129 0.39 -3.16 -11.83
N GLY A 130 0.83 -4.08 -10.99
CA GLY A 130 0.75 -5.52 -11.21
C GLY A 130 -0.62 -6.07 -10.83
N GLN A 131 -1.03 -7.17 -11.45
CA GLN A 131 -2.25 -7.86 -11.05
C GLN A 131 -2.15 -9.36 -11.29
N VAL A 132 -2.39 -10.15 -10.24
CA VAL A 132 -2.61 -11.60 -10.31
C VAL A 132 -4.08 -11.87 -10.01
N VAL A 133 -4.70 -12.75 -10.78
CA VAL A 133 -6.12 -13.10 -10.61
C VAL A 133 -6.25 -14.58 -10.30
N MET A 134 -6.80 -14.89 -9.12
CA MET A 134 -7.23 -16.22 -8.76
C MET A 134 -8.67 -16.42 -9.23
N LYS A 135 -8.89 -17.42 -10.07
CA LYS A 135 -10.24 -17.87 -10.47
C LYS A 135 -10.58 -19.10 -9.65
N VAL A 136 -11.81 -19.15 -9.16
CA VAL A 136 -12.33 -20.28 -8.40
C VAL A 136 -13.56 -20.76 -9.16
N LEU A 137 -13.52 -22.00 -9.61
CA LEU A 137 -14.61 -22.65 -10.31
C LEU A 137 -15.33 -23.56 -9.31
N ALA A 138 -16.64 -23.44 -9.21
CA ALA A 138 -17.48 -24.27 -8.36
C ALA A 138 -18.66 -24.81 -9.18
N THR A 139 -19.29 -25.88 -8.70
CA THR A 139 -20.46 -26.51 -9.33
C THR A 139 -21.59 -25.53 -9.66
N HIS A 140 -21.73 -24.47 -8.86
CA HIS A 140 -22.82 -23.49 -8.98
C HIS A 140 -22.36 -22.07 -9.35
N GLY A 141 -21.15 -21.90 -9.87
CA GLY A 141 -20.66 -20.61 -10.37
C GLY A 141 -19.15 -20.43 -10.26
N SER A 142 -18.67 -19.24 -10.64
CA SER A 142 -17.25 -18.91 -10.54
C SER A 142 -17.03 -17.63 -9.75
N GLN A 143 -15.99 -17.59 -8.93
CA GLN A 143 -15.54 -16.41 -8.20
C GLN A 143 -14.16 -15.97 -8.69
N ARG A 144 -13.86 -14.69 -8.54
CA ARG A 144 -12.58 -14.10 -8.94
C ARG A 144 -12.06 -13.21 -7.83
N PHE A 145 -10.80 -13.45 -7.45
CA PHE A 145 -10.06 -12.64 -6.50
C PHE A 145 -8.86 -12.03 -7.19
N ALA A 146 -8.66 -10.72 -7.02
CA ALA A 146 -7.53 -10.00 -7.61
C ALA A 146 -6.55 -9.55 -6.53
N PHE A 147 -5.28 -9.85 -6.71
CA PHE A 147 -4.19 -9.27 -5.94
C PHE A 147 -3.55 -8.19 -6.79
N VAL A 148 -3.47 -6.96 -6.28
CA VAL A 148 -2.94 -5.81 -7.02
C VAL A 148 -1.77 -5.22 -6.27
N CYS A 149 -0.60 -5.26 -6.91
CA CYS A 149 0.58 -4.58 -6.45
C CYS A 149 0.69 -3.22 -7.12
N GLN A 150 0.82 -2.17 -6.32
CA GLN A 150 1.09 -0.82 -6.80
C GLN A 150 2.53 -0.48 -6.44
N ARG A 151 3.27 0.11 -7.37
CA ARG A 151 4.57 0.68 -7.02
C ARG A 151 4.36 1.80 -5.97
N PRO A 152 5.24 1.95 -4.97
CA PRO A 152 5.24 3.13 -4.12
C PRO A 152 5.28 4.36 -5.01
N LYS A 153 4.42 5.34 -4.71
CA LYS A 153 4.41 6.62 -5.42
C LYS A 153 5.69 7.35 -5.09
N GLY A 154 6.79 6.97 -5.74
CA GLY A 154 8.00 7.75 -5.76
C GLY A 154 7.69 9.14 -6.31
N PRO A 155 8.39 10.18 -5.85
CA PRO A 155 8.23 11.51 -6.40
C PRO A 155 8.35 11.48 -7.92
N LYS A 156 7.32 12.04 -8.58
CA LYS A 156 7.17 12.04 -10.03
C LYS A 156 8.47 12.57 -10.66
N PRO A 157 9.04 11.91 -11.70
CA PRO A 157 10.22 12.44 -12.38
C PRO A 157 9.94 13.86 -12.84
N LEU A 158 10.68 14.81 -12.28
CA LEU A 158 10.58 16.23 -12.56
C LEU A 158 11.31 16.58 -13.85
N LYS A 159 10.98 15.91 -14.97
CA LYS A 159 11.64 16.23 -16.25
C LYS A 159 11.39 17.70 -16.61
N GLY A 160 12.46 18.49 -16.66
CA GLY A 160 12.37 19.90 -17.04
C GLY A 160 11.99 20.81 -15.87
N ALA A 161 12.17 20.38 -14.62
CA ALA A 161 12.02 21.29 -13.50
C ALA A 161 13.15 22.31 -13.48
N THR A 162 12.86 23.51 -12.99
CA THR A 162 13.83 24.61 -12.90
C THR A 162 13.81 25.21 -11.51
N PHE A 163 14.93 25.82 -11.09
CA PHE A 163 14.99 26.48 -9.79
C PHE A 163 13.90 27.53 -9.65
N ALA A 164 13.76 28.42 -10.65
CA ALA A 164 12.77 29.49 -10.65
C ALA A 164 11.31 28.98 -10.52
N LYS A 165 10.92 27.94 -11.27
CA LYS A 165 9.53 27.49 -11.28
C LYS A 165 9.20 26.53 -10.15
N ASP A 166 10.08 25.57 -9.89
CA ASP A 166 9.76 24.40 -9.08
C ASP A 166 10.29 24.48 -7.65
N ILE A 167 11.30 25.33 -7.40
CA ILE A 167 11.83 25.57 -6.06
C ILE A 167 11.41 26.95 -5.57
N GLN A 168 11.77 28.02 -6.28
CA GLN A 168 11.47 29.39 -5.87
C GLN A 168 9.96 29.61 -5.74
N LYS A 169 9.20 29.47 -6.83
CA LYS A 169 7.76 29.77 -6.82
C LYS A 169 6.91 28.79 -6.01
N LYS A 170 7.25 27.49 -6.05
CA LYS A 170 6.40 26.44 -5.47
C LYS A 170 6.78 26.04 -4.05
N ILE A 171 8.00 26.33 -3.61
CA ILE A 171 8.48 25.94 -2.28
C ILE A 171 8.84 27.19 -1.50
N PHE A 172 9.85 27.95 -1.91
CA PHE A 172 10.36 29.08 -1.14
C PHE A 172 9.33 30.20 -0.98
N ASP A 173 8.76 30.71 -2.07
CA ASP A 173 7.74 31.78 -2.02
C ASP A 173 6.50 31.37 -1.23
N SER A 174 6.17 30.07 -1.24
CA SER A 174 4.96 29.55 -0.58
C SER A 174 5.12 29.26 0.91
N THR A 175 6.34 28.97 1.38
CA THR A 175 6.55 28.44 2.74
C THR A 175 7.74 29.05 3.49
N CYS A 176 8.75 29.58 2.79
CA CYS A 176 10.02 30.00 3.42
C CYS A 176 10.23 31.52 3.37
N ALA A 177 10.04 32.13 2.20
CA ALA A 177 10.33 33.52 1.90
C ALA A 177 9.25 34.49 2.42
N THR A 178 8.79 34.25 3.65
CA THR A 178 7.81 35.10 4.31
C THR A 178 8.49 36.32 4.92
N THR A 179 7.75 37.41 5.08
CA THR A 179 8.22 38.68 5.66
C THR A 179 8.77 38.55 7.08
N PHE A 180 8.57 37.41 7.75
CA PHE A 180 8.99 37.18 9.14
C PHE A 180 10.13 36.16 9.27
N CYS A 181 10.40 35.35 8.24
CA CYS A 181 11.34 34.23 8.34
C CYS A 181 12.53 34.39 7.40
N HIS A 182 12.34 34.26 6.09
CA HIS A 182 13.44 34.32 5.12
C HIS A 182 13.08 35.19 3.90
N GLY A 183 12.34 36.27 4.11
CA GLY A 183 12.01 37.24 3.06
C GLY A 183 12.91 38.47 3.11
N ALA A 184 12.78 39.34 2.11
CA ALA A 184 13.59 40.57 1.99
C ALA A 184 13.51 41.49 3.23
N GLY A 185 12.39 41.49 3.96
CA GLY A 185 12.19 42.27 5.19
C GLY A 185 12.64 41.57 6.48
N ALA A 186 12.93 40.26 6.44
CA ALA A 186 13.41 39.48 7.57
C ALA A 186 14.25 38.29 7.08
N ALA A 187 15.57 38.42 7.24
CA ALA A 187 16.53 37.37 6.91
C ALA A 187 16.92 36.60 8.18
N SER A 188 16.04 35.76 8.71
CA SER A 188 16.36 34.90 9.86
C SER A 188 17.59 34.07 9.55
N GLY A 189 18.54 34.04 10.49
CA GLY A 189 19.86 33.43 10.27
C GLY A 189 20.68 34.10 9.15
N GLY A 190 20.38 35.34 8.77
CA GLY A 190 21.05 36.05 7.67
C GLY A 190 20.79 35.42 6.30
N LEU A 191 19.63 34.79 6.10
CA LEU A 191 19.26 34.14 4.84
C LEU A 191 17.98 34.76 4.28
N ASP A 192 18.09 35.37 3.10
CA ASP A 192 16.97 35.83 2.28
C ASP A 192 16.74 34.84 1.12
N LEU A 193 15.54 34.28 1.08
CA LEU A 193 15.04 33.34 0.08
C LEU A 193 14.02 33.98 -0.86
N SER A 194 13.90 35.31 -0.87
CA SER A 194 13.05 36.03 -1.81
C SER A 194 13.50 35.82 -3.26
N ASP A 195 12.53 35.91 -4.17
CA ASP A 195 12.75 35.77 -5.60
C ASP A 195 13.82 36.77 -6.09
N GLY A 196 14.80 36.26 -6.83
CA GLY A 196 15.97 37.03 -7.29
C GLY A 196 17.16 37.07 -6.31
N ALA A 197 16.97 36.73 -5.02
CA ALA A 197 18.06 36.69 -4.03
C ALA A 197 18.44 35.26 -3.61
N ALA A 198 17.47 34.35 -3.58
CA ALA A 198 17.62 33.03 -2.98
C ALA A 198 18.79 32.21 -3.55
N TYR A 199 18.95 32.14 -4.87
CA TYR A 199 19.97 31.30 -5.51
C TYR A 199 21.38 31.69 -5.07
N ALA A 200 21.73 32.97 -5.21
CA ALA A 200 23.02 33.53 -4.84
C ALA A 200 23.29 33.43 -3.32
N ASN A 201 22.24 33.41 -2.50
CA ASN A 201 22.35 33.23 -1.05
C ASN A 201 22.50 31.76 -0.61
N LEU A 202 22.25 30.79 -1.50
CA LEU A 202 22.23 29.36 -1.18
C LEU A 202 23.44 28.62 -1.75
N VAL A 203 23.65 28.72 -3.05
CA VAL A 203 24.53 27.81 -3.78
C VAL A 203 25.99 28.20 -3.58
N GLY A 204 26.80 27.30 -3.02
CA GLY A 204 28.21 27.58 -2.73
C GLY A 204 28.45 28.45 -1.50
N VAL A 205 27.40 28.89 -0.81
CA VAL A 205 27.51 29.83 0.33
C VAL A 205 27.64 29.06 1.64
N LEU A 206 28.64 29.40 2.45
CA LEU A 206 28.81 28.82 3.79
C LEU A 206 27.60 29.09 4.69
N ALA A 207 27.23 28.12 5.52
CA ALA A 207 26.23 28.31 6.56
C ALA A 207 26.68 29.39 7.56
N THR A 208 25.73 30.20 8.03
CA THR A 208 25.96 31.28 9.00
C THR A 208 25.86 30.80 10.45
N ASN A 209 25.24 29.64 10.69
CA ASN A 209 25.26 29.02 12.02
C ASN A 209 26.69 28.59 12.37
N GLU A 210 27.18 28.99 13.53
CA GLU A 210 28.58 28.79 13.92
C GLU A 210 29.02 27.31 13.94
N ALA A 211 28.18 26.39 14.42
CA ALA A 211 28.50 24.96 14.44
C ALA A 211 28.57 24.37 13.02
N ALA A 212 27.61 24.73 12.15
CA ALA A 212 27.62 24.31 10.76
C ALA A 212 28.79 24.92 9.97
N LYS A 213 29.11 26.18 10.24
CA LYS A 213 30.25 26.90 9.66
C LYS A 213 31.58 26.28 10.08
N ALA A 214 31.73 25.93 11.37
CA ALA A 214 32.90 25.23 11.88
C ALA A 214 33.09 23.84 11.25
N ALA A 215 31.98 23.20 10.85
CA ALA A 215 31.97 21.96 10.07
C ALA A 215 32.13 22.17 8.55
N ASN A 216 32.38 23.40 8.10
CA ASN A 216 32.54 23.78 6.69
C ASN A 216 31.32 23.43 5.80
N LEU A 217 30.12 23.40 6.38
CA LEU A 217 28.90 23.12 5.63
C LEU A 217 28.47 24.32 4.78
N GLN A 218 28.15 24.06 3.53
CA GLN A 218 27.49 25.02 2.64
C GLN A 218 25.97 24.90 2.78
N ARG A 219 25.28 26.02 2.61
CA ARG A 219 23.80 26.08 2.55
C ARG A 219 23.29 25.11 1.49
N VAL A 220 23.87 25.17 0.29
CA VAL A 220 23.73 24.17 -0.75
C VAL A 220 25.12 23.85 -1.30
N LEU A 221 25.52 22.58 -1.21
CA LEU A 221 26.71 22.02 -1.81
C LEU A 221 26.33 21.33 -3.13
N PRO A 222 26.69 21.88 -4.30
CA PRO A 222 26.35 21.28 -5.59
C PRO A 222 26.84 19.84 -5.72
N ASN A 223 26.00 18.98 -6.29
CA ASN A 223 26.21 17.54 -6.48
C ASN A 223 26.24 16.70 -5.20
N ASP A 224 26.14 17.31 -4.01
CA ASP A 224 26.13 16.60 -2.74
C ASP A 224 24.93 17.00 -1.87
N PRO A 225 23.80 16.28 -2.02
CA PRO A 225 22.64 16.50 -1.18
C PRO A 225 22.84 16.09 0.29
N ALA A 226 23.75 15.14 0.57
CA ALA A 226 23.93 14.64 1.92
C ALA A 226 24.61 15.70 2.82
N ASP A 227 25.57 16.42 2.25
CA ASP A 227 26.33 17.47 2.96
C ASP A 227 25.79 18.89 2.73
N SER A 228 24.61 19.01 2.12
CA SER A 228 23.92 20.30 1.94
C SER A 228 23.12 20.68 3.17
N PHE A 229 23.50 21.78 3.84
CA PHE A 229 22.88 22.22 5.09
C PHE A 229 21.38 22.50 4.99
N LEU A 230 20.91 22.95 3.82
CA LEU A 230 19.48 23.11 3.54
C LEU A 230 18.70 21.80 3.72
N LEU A 231 19.21 20.67 3.24
CA LEU A 231 18.53 19.39 3.39
C LEU A 231 18.60 18.87 4.83
N LEU A 232 19.74 19.04 5.50
CA LEU A 232 19.87 18.69 6.93
C LEU A 232 18.82 19.44 7.77
N LYS A 233 18.58 20.71 7.45
CA LYS A 233 17.52 21.54 8.05
C LYS A 233 16.12 21.00 7.76
N LEU A 234 15.83 20.65 6.51
CA LEU A 234 14.50 20.18 6.10
C LEU A 234 14.16 18.77 6.59
N GLU A 235 15.17 17.92 6.77
CA GLU A 235 15.01 16.52 7.16
C GLU A 235 15.17 16.30 8.66
N GLY A 236 15.66 17.32 9.37
CA GLY A 236 15.86 17.27 10.82
C GLY A 236 17.02 16.37 11.24
N THR A 237 18.00 16.16 10.36
CA THR A 237 19.20 15.34 10.58
C THR A 237 20.41 16.16 11.06
N LEU A 238 20.14 17.31 11.70
CA LEU A 238 21.14 18.25 12.18
C LEU A 238 21.98 17.68 13.33
N ALA A 239 23.27 18.00 13.34
CA ALA A 239 24.14 17.73 14.48
C ALA A 239 23.91 18.74 15.62
N ALA A 240 24.44 18.43 16.81
CA ALA A 240 24.35 19.32 17.96
C ALA A 240 24.89 20.73 17.65
N GLY A 241 24.17 21.77 18.08
CA GLY A 241 24.56 23.17 17.86
C GLY A 241 24.20 23.74 16.47
N GLN A 242 23.75 22.91 15.53
CA GLN A 242 23.37 23.36 14.18
C GLN A 242 21.96 23.98 14.10
N GLY A 243 21.32 24.22 15.24
CA GLY A 243 19.96 24.76 15.36
C GLY A 243 18.89 23.68 15.22
N VAL A 244 17.68 24.09 14.85
CA VAL A 244 16.49 23.21 14.76
C VAL A 244 16.04 22.95 13.32
N PRO A 245 15.22 21.91 13.08
CA PRO A 245 14.65 21.62 11.76
C PRO A 245 13.77 22.76 11.23
N MET A 246 13.61 22.82 9.91
CA MET A 246 12.74 23.78 9.21
C MET A 246 11.66 23.04 8.41
N PRO A 247 10.45 23.60 8.26
CA PRO A 247 9.99 24.89 8.80
C PRO A 247 9.85 24.89 10.33
N LEU A 248 10.20 26.00 10.98
CA LEU A 248 10.11 26.13 12.44
C LEU A 248 8.66 26.14 12.95
N VAL A 249 7.76 26.71 12.15
CA VAL A 249 6.33 26.83 12.44
C VAL A 249 5.57 26.06 11.38
N GLY A 250 4.58 25.28 11.82
CA GLY A 250 3.80 24.40 10.95
C GLY A 250 4.34 22.96 10.93
N GLY A 251 3.87 22.18 9.97
CA GLY A 251 4.35 20.82 9.74
C GLY A 251 5.59 20.79 8.82
N PRO A 252 6.29 19.65 8.76
CA PRO A 252 7.38 19.46 7.80
C PRO A 252 6.88 19.63 6.36
N LEU A 253 7.79 20.02 5.46
CA LEU A 253 7.46 20.06 4.04
C LEU A 253 7.02 18.68 3.53
N PRO A 254 6.13 18.60 2.53
CA PRO A 254 5.80 17.34 1.89
C PRO A 254 7.08 16.67 1.35
N ALA A 255 7.19 15.34 1.51
CA ALA A 255 8.34 14.59 1.04
C ALA A 255 8.68 14.83 -0.45
N SER A 256 7.68 15.11 -1.28
CA SER A 256 7.88 15.47 -2.69
C SER A 256 8.59 16.82 -2.89
N ALA A 257 8.38 17.80 -2.01
CA ALA A 257 9.06 19.09 -2.08
C ALA A 257 10.52 18.97 -1.64
N ILE A 258 10.78 18.20 -0.58
CA ILE A 258 12.15 17.87 -0.12
C ILE A 258 12.90 17.11 -1.22
N ASP A 259 12.26 16.12 -1.86
CA ASP A 259 12.86 15.39 -2.99
C ASP A 259 13.14 16.29 -4.21
N THR A 260 12.29 17.29 -4.46
CA THR A 260 12.52 18.28 -5.53
C THR A 260 13.82 19.04 -5.29
N ILE A 261 14.04 19.53 -4.07
CA ILE A 261 15.27 20.21 -3.67
C ILE A 261 16.46 19.24 -3.74
N ARG A 262 16.30 18.01 -3.24
CA ARG A 262 17.34 16.98 -3.28
C ARG A 262 17.83 16.68 -4.69
N ARG A 263 16.92 16.54 -5.66
CA ARG A 263 17.28 16.31 -7.07
C ARG A 263 17.97 17.51 -7.70
N TRP A 264 17.50 18.72 -7.41
CA TRP A 264 18.14 19.93 -7.89
C TRP A 264 19.60 20.01 -7.41
N ILE A 265 19.84 19.75 -6.12
CA ILE A 265 21.20 19.73 -5.56
C ILE A 265 22.03 18.63 -6.22
N ALA A 266 21.48 17.41 -6.36
CA ALA A 266 22.16 16.28 -7.00
C ALA A 266 22.54 16.55 -8.46
N ALA A 267 21.77 17.39 -9.16
CA ALA A 267 22.04 17.82 -10.53
C ALA A 267 23.05 18.97 -10.64
N GLY A 268 23.73 19.32 -9.55
CA GLY A 268 24.70 20.43 -9.51
C GLY A 268 24.07 21.79 -9.21
N ALA A 269 22.85 21.81 -8.67
CA ALA A 269 22.11 23.01 -8.30
C ALA A 269 22.05 24.08 -9.42
N PRO A 270 21.60 23.76 -10.65
CA PRO A 270 21.55 24.74 -11.73
C PRO A 270 20.55 25.86 -11.44
N GLU A 271 20.90 27.10 -11.80
CA GLU A 271 20.00 28.26 -11.66
C GLU A 271 18.92 28.27 -12.75
N THR A 272 19.34 28.14 -14.01
CA THR A 272 18.47 28.32 -15.19
C THR A 272 18.25 27.03 -15.97
N ALA A 273 19.21 26.11 -15.93
CA ALA A 273 19.09 24.84 -16.64
C ALA A 273 18.07 23.91 -15.96
N PRO A 274 17.36 23.09 -16.74
CA PRO A 274 16.50 22.07 -16.18
C PRO A 274 17.29 20.99 -15.44
N PHE A 275 16.68 20.39 -14.43
CA PHE A 275 17.17 19.21 -13.72
C PHE A 275 16.13 18.08 -13.68
#